data_AF-A0AAN7CW87-F1
#
_entry.id   AF-A0AAN7CW87-F1
#
_cell.length_a   1.000
_cell.length_b   1.000
_cell.length_c   1.000
_cell.angle_alpha   90.00
_cell.angle_beta   90.00
_cell.angle_gamma   90.00
#
_symmetry.space_group_name_H-M   'P 1'
#
loop_
_entity.id
_entity.type
_entity.pdbx_description
1 polymer ?
#
loop_
_entity_poly.entity_id
_entity_poly.type
_entity_poly.pdbx_seq_one_letter_code
_entity_poly.pdbx_strand_id
1 'polypeptide(L)'
;MVAQRSISALLAGAAVSSACTIPTEPLGNNIDYSFRAQVQNASRPEVHNQYMNLFEAGGGDRHLFIGPVGVPTYDLTLVGGVINHVPNGVRAVIGGEFSEIDHTTKMFMTGRGDPRAVFQPTYACNPDTDELQIELRFVTWQDHPEGGHICVRSAFDNSHEFRYSPPGNELIDVDRECIKVTLVVIPTTDLPPPQTSSTRTSTTLSTSTTSTAISTPTGNPPSGGPFTDLTAMGYRFLGCAPEERWTDDGAFRTLSGATYSSDNAMTNEACAAFCGESGFRYAGTEWRRECWCGNDVAPTRQPATTLAGLAHCNDGYRCTGDPTQNCGGDAWLSLYERCDGGEGCENAIFT
;
A
#
# COMPACT_ATOMS: atom_id res chain seq x y z
N MET A 1 -61.88 24.67 -33.83
CA MET A 1 -60.69 25.25 -33.16
C MET A 1 -59.70 24.14 -32.93
N VAL A 2 -58.59 24.17 -33.67
CA VAL A 2 -57.51 23.19 -33.59
C VAL A 2 -56.60 23.60 -32.42
N ALA A 3 -56.47 22.74 -31.40
CA ALA A 3 -55.54 22.96 -30.29
C ALA A 3 -54.16 22.44 -30.69
N GLN A 4 -53.29 23.36 -31.07
CA GLN A 4 -51.92 23.12 -31.47
C GLN A 4 -51.08 22.87 -30.20
N ARG A 5 -50.72 21.60 -29.94
CA ARG A 5 -49.77 21.24 -28.88
C ARG A 5 -48.36 21.39 -29.42
N SER A 6 -47.68 22.45 -29.01
CA SER A 6 -46.26 22.65 -29.27
C SER A 6 -45.44 21.54 -28.60
N ILE A 7 -44.81 20.69 -29.41
CA ILE A 7 -43.78 19.76 -28.95
C ILE A 7 -42.52 20.59 -28.78
N SER A 8 -42.18 20.92 -27.53
CA SER A 8 -40.87 21.46 -27.19
C SER A 8 -39.83 20.36 -27.44
N ALA A 9 -39.12 20.47 -28.56
CA ALA A 9 -37.89 19.72 -28.78
C ALA A 9 -36.86 20.22 -27.76
N LEU A 10 -36.68 19.48 -26.65
CA LEU A 10 -35.43 19.55 -25.91
C LEU A 10 -34.34 19.03 -26.86
N LEU A 11 -33.55 19.95 -27.42
CA LEU A 11 -32.21 19.61 -27.88
C LEU A 11 -31.44 19.18 -26.63
N ALA A 12 -31.36 17.87 -26.40
CA ALA A 12 -30.28 17.30 -25.62
C ALA A 12 -29.01 17.62 -26.41
N GLY A 13 -28.33 18.70 -26.02
CA GLY A 13 -26.95 18.91 -26.44
C GLY A 13 -26.18 17.68 -25.97
N ALA A 14 -25.81 16.81 -26.90
CA ALA A 14 -24.79 15.81 -26.65
C ALA A 14 -23.55 16.62 -26.27
N ALA A 15 -23.24 16.65 -24.98
CA ALA A 15 -21.93 17.10 -24.54
C ALA A 15 -20.94 16.18 -25.25
N VAL A 16 -20.24 16.74 -26.24
CA VAL A 16 -19.06 16.10 -26.80
C VAL A 16 -18.07 16.08 -25.65
N SER A 17 -18.02 14.97 -24.89
CA SER A 17 -16.90 14.71 -23.98
C SER A 17 -15.67 14.79 -24.85
N SER A 18 -14.88 15.83 -24.65
CA SER A 18 -13.59 15.96 -25.31
C SER A 18 -12.66 15.00 -24.60
N ALA A 19 -12.66 13.75 -25.06
CA ALA A 19 -11.61 12.80 -24.74
C ALA A 19 -10.25 13.51 -24.91
N CYS A 20 -9.33 13.21 -24.00
CA CYS A 20 -7.95 13.70 -24.05
C CYS A 20 -7.32 13.56 -25.44
N THR A 21 -6.37 14.44 -25.76
CA THR A 21 -5.59 14.30 -26.98
C THR A 21 -4.52 13.22 -26.78
N ILE A 22 -4.64 12.13 -27.53
CA ILE A 22 -3.69 11.01 -27.49
C ILE A 22 -2.44 11.35 -28.33
N PRO A 23 -1.22 11.31 -27.74
CA PRO A 23 0.01 11.45 -28.50
C PRO A 23 0.15 10.37 -29.58
N THR A 24 0.71 10.73 -30.73
CA THR A 24 0.91 9.80 -31.87
C THR A 24 2.19 8.98 -31.74
N GLU A 25 3.17 9.47 -30.97
CA GLU A 25 4.41 8.73 -30.73
C GLU A 25 4.13 7.56 -29.78
N PRO A 26 4.50 6.32 -30.17
CA PRO A 26 4.27 5.16 -29.33
C PRO A 26 5.19 5.18 -28.11
N LEU A 27 4.68 4.68 -26.98
CA LEU A 27 5.48 4.46 -25.79
C LEU A 27 6.40 3.25 -25.99
N GLY A 28 7.60 3.33 -25.42
CA GLY A 28 8.48 2.16 -25.27
C GLY A 28 7.87 1.11 -24.35
N ASN A 29 8.55 -0.03 -24.22
CA ASN A 29 8.15 -1.12 -23.33
C ASN A 29 8.80 -1.03 -21.93
N ASN A 30 9.40 0.12 -21.60
CA ASN A 30 9.99 0.39 -20.29
C ASN A 30 9.30 1.60 -19.64
N ILE A 31 9.22 1.57 -18.32
CA ILE A 31 8.83 2.72 -17.48
C ILE A 31 9.90 2.85 -16.41
N ASP A 32 10.69 3.92 -16.52
CA ASP A 32 11.94 4.10 -15.77
C ASP A 32 11.75 4.78 -14.41
N TYR A 33 10.50 4.99 -13.99
CA TYR A 33 10.13 5.53 -12.69
C TYR A 33 9.22 4.55 -11.94
N SER A 34 9.27 4.60 -10.61
CA SER A 34 8.38 3.81 -9.76
C SER A 34 6.93 4.23 -9.92
N PHE A 35 6.05 3.24 -10.03
CA PHE A 35 4.62 3.47 -10.11
C PHE A 35 3.83 2.47 -9.27
N ARG A 36 2.55 2.77 -9.10
CA ARG A 36 1.54 1.81 -8.67
C ARG A 36 0.57 1.54 -9.80
N ALA A 37 0.10 0.29 -9.91
CA ALA A 37 -0.95 -0.04 -10.86
C ALA A 37 -2.32 0.24 -10.21
N GLN A 38 -3.13 1.06 -10.86
CA GLN A 38 -4.55 1.21 -10.57
C GLN A 38 -5.37 0.41 -11.57
N VAL A 39 -6.43 -0.22 -11.11
CA VAL A 39 -7.41 -0.93 -11.94
C VAL A 39 -8.51 0.01 -12.38
N GLN A 40 -8.87 -0.01 -13.66
CA GLN A 40 -9.99 0.75 -14.18
C GLN A 40 -11.01 -0.13 -14.90
N ASN A 41 -12.28 0.10 -14.57
CA ASN A 41 -13.46 -0.37 -15.28
C ASN A 41 -14.66 0.48 -14.82
N ALA A 42 -14.94 1.58 -15.52
CA ALA A 42 -16.00 2.52 -15.13
C ALA A 42 -17.41 1.90 -15.09
N SER A 43 -17.62 0.77 -15.76
CA SER A 43 -18.88 0.02 -15.70
C SER A 43 -19.01 -0.87 -14.46
N ARG A 44 -17.94 -1.05 -13.68
CA ARG A 44 -17.84 -1.92 -12.50
C ARG A 44 -17.24 -1.16 -11.31
N PRO A 45 -18.03 -0.31 -10.64
CA PRO A 45 -17.55 0.56 -9.55
C PRO A 45 -16.89 -0.18 -8.39
N GLU A 46 -17.24 -1.46 -8.18
CA GLU A 46 -16.69 -2.29 -7.11
C GLU A 46 -15.20 -2.62 -7.29
N VAL A 47 -14.66 -2.52 -8.50
CA VAL A 47 -13.23 -2.72 -8.80
C VAL A 47 -12.56 -1.47 -9.36
N HIS A 48 -13.33 -0.51 -9.87
CA HIS A 48 -12.81 0.71 -10.48
C HIS A 48 -12.03 1.56 -9.47
N ASN A 49 -10.89 2.08 -9.92
CA ASN A 49 -10.01 2.98 -9.18
C ASN A 49 -9.39 2.34 -7.93
N GLN A 50 -9.49 1.02 -7.78
CA GLN A 50 -8.75 0.27 -6.78
C GLN A 50 -7.32 0.04 -7.22
N TYR A 51 -6.42 -0.05 -6.25
CA TYR A 51 -5.02 -0.24 -6.52
C TYR A 51 -4.57 -1.68 -6.30
N MET A 52 -3.58 -2.09 -7.08
CA MET A 52 -2.90 -3.36 -6.93
C MET A 52 -2.16 -3.42 -5.58
N ASN A 53 -2.27 -4.59 -4.95
CA ASN A 53 -1.63 -4.99 -3.71
C ASN A 53 -0.90 -6.34 -3.91
N LEU A 54 0.13 -6.58 -3.11
CA LEU A 54 0.85 -7.84 -3.04
C LEU A 54 0.60 -8.53 -1.70
N PHE A 55 0.21 -9.79 -1.75
CA PHE A 55 0.04 -10.64 -0.59
C PHE A 55 1.01 -11.81 -0.64
N GLU A 56 1.71 -12.09 0.45
CA GLU A 56 2.64 -13.22 0.52
C GLU A 56 1.89 -14.55 0.57
N ALA A 57 2.20 -15.45 -0.37
CA ALA A 57 1.51 -16.73 -0.52
C ALA A 57 2.39 -17.96 -0.21
N GLY A 58 3.63 -17.72 0.24
CA GLY A 58 4.63 -18.76 0.47
C GLY A 58 5.39 -19.17 -0.79
N GLY A 59 6.48 -19.93 -0.64
CA GLY A 59 7.28 -20.45 -1.76
C GLY A 59 7.97 -19.37 -2.62
N GLY A 60 8.09 -18.14 -2.12
CA GLY A 60 8.60 -16.99 -2.87
C GLY A 60 7.55 -16.32 -3.77
N ASP A 61 6.30 -16.76 -3.72
CA ASP A 61 5.20 -16.18 -4.48
C ASP A 61 4.51 -15.06 -3.74
N ARG A 62 4.10 -14.07 -4.53
CA ARG A 62 3.29 -12.95 -4.10
C ARG A 62 2.02 -12.93 -4.95
N HIS A 63 0.89 -13.16 -4.33
CA HIS A 63 -0.40 -13.06 -4.99
C HIS A 63 -0.77 -11.60 -5.20
N LEU A 64 -1.39 -11.32 -6.34
CA LEU A 64 -1.86 -10.00 -6.69
C LEU A 64 -3.33 -9.88 -6.32
N PHE A 65 -3.67 -8.79 -5.63
CA PHE A 65 -5.04 -8.47 -5.25
C PHE A 65 -5.38 -7.00 -5.50
N ILE A 66 -6.67 -6.72 -5.63
CA ILE A 66 -7.26 -5.43 -5.29
C ILE A 66 -8.19 -5.60 -4.09
N GLY A 67 -8.47 -4.50 -3.38
CA GLY A 67 -9.29 -4.49 -2.18
C GLY A 67 -8.45 -4.41 -0.90
N PRO A 68 -8.96 -4.90 0.25
CA PRO A 68 -8.31 -4.68 1.55
C PRO A 68 -7.14 -5.64 1.83
N VAL A 69 -6.95 -6.65 0.99
CA VAL A 69 -5.93 -7.69 1.18
C VAL A 69 -4.62 -7.28 0.50
N GLY A 70 -3.51 -7.61 1.17
CA GLY A 70 -2.16 -7.38 0.68
C GLY A 70 -1.63 -6.00 1.00
N VAL A 71 -0.34 -5.83 0.75
CA VAL A 71 0.39 -4.58 0.92
C VAL A 71 0.35 -3.78 -0.37
N PRO A 72 0.07 -2.47 -0.31
CA PRO A 72 0.19 -1.58 -1.46
C PRO A 72 1.50 -1.68 -2.25
N THR A 73 1.42 -1.68 -3.58
CA THR A 73 2.60 -1.71 -4.46
C THR A 73 2.98 -0.31 -4.95
N TYR A 74 3.91 0.36 -4.29
CA TYR A 74 4.38 1.68 -4.72
C TYR A 74 5.63 1.60 -5.63
N ASP A 75 6.32 0.47 -5.66
CA ASP A 75 7.62 0.35 -6.33
C ASP A 75 7.57 -0.62 -7.52
N LEU A 76 6.50 -0.51 -8.31
CA LEU A 76 6.45 -1.23 -9.57
C LEU A 76 7.30 -0.51 -10.62
N THR A 77 7.96 -1.30 -11.46
CA THR A 77 8.64 -0.85 -12.67
C THR A 77 8.19 -1.70 -13.85
N LEU A 78 8.39 -1.19 -15.06
CA LEU A 78 8.15 -1.95 -16.28
C LEU A 78 9.47 -2.09 -17.03
N VAL A 79 9.92 -3.32 -17.25
CA VAL A 79 11.17 -3.61 -17.97
C VAL A 79 10.89 -4.65 -19.04
N GLY A 80 11.08 -4.29 -20.30
CA GLY A 80 10.81 -5.16 -21.45
C GLY A 80 9.36 -5.62 -21.51
N GLY A 81 8.41 -4.78 -21.07
CA GLY A 81 6.99 -5.09 -20.98
C GLY A 81 6.59 -5.93 -19.75
N VAL A 82 7.52 -6.28 -18.86
CA VAL A 82 7.21 -7.08 -17.67
C VAL A 82 7.13 -6.18 -16.45
N ILE A 83 6.03 -6.28 -15.69
CA ILE A 83 5.87 -5.56 -14.43
C ILE A 83 6.74 -6.24 -13.37
N ASN A 84 7.63 -5.50 -12.74
CA ASN A 84 8.48 -5.98 -11.65
C ASN A 84 8.14 -5.24 -10.37
N HIS A 85 8.17 -5.94 -9.25
CA HIS A 85 8.16 -5.31 -7.92
C HIS A 85 9.59 -5.33 -7.38
N VAL A 86 10.27 -4.19 -7.53
CA VAL A 86 11.70 -4.05 -7.25
C VAL A 86 12.05 -4.51 -5.83
N PRO A 87 11.32 -4.10 -4.77
CA PRO A 87 11.70 -4.49 -3.41
C PRO A 87 11.64 -5.99 -3.13
N ASN A 88 10.82 -6.74 -3.86
CA ASN A 88 10.67 -8.20 -3.62
C ASN A 88 11.44 -9.03 -4.66
N GLY A 89 12.08 -8.42 -5.67
CA GLY A 89 12.73 -9.16 -6.76
C GLY A 89 11.80 -10.06 -7.57
N VAL A 90 10.49 -9.84 -7.49
CA VAL A 90 9.46 -10.63 -8.17
C VAL A 90 8.93 -9.90 -9.39
N ARG A 91 8.39 -10.66 -10.34
CA ARG A 91 7.80 -10.13 -11.57
C ARG A 91 6.46 -10.77 -11.87
N ALA A 92 5.61 -10.04 -12.57
CA ALA A 92 4.31 -10.52 -13.03
C ALA A 92 4.47 -11.73 -13.96
N VAL A 93 3.83 -12.82 -13.57
CA VAL A 93 3.77 -14.09 -14.30
C VAL A 93 2.33 -14.56 -14.36
N ILE A 94 2.03 -15.41 -15.33
CA ILE A 94 0.76 -16.13 -15.39
C ILE A 94 1.09 -17.62 -15.29
N GLY A 95 0.26 -18.40 -14.59
CA GLY A 95 0.46 -19.84 -14.44
C GLY A 95 -0.07 -20.40 -13.13
N GLY A 96 0.30 -21.66 -12.84
CA GLY A 96 0.07 -22.35 -11.57
C GLY A 96 -1.37 -22.78 -11.28
N GLU A 97 -2.36 -21.96 -11.59
CA GLU A 97 -3.77 -22.19 -11.20
C GLU A 97 -4.73 -21.87 -12.36
N PHE A 98 -4.98 -22.88 -13.21
CA PHE A 98 -6.01 -22.87 -14.26
C PHE A 98 -7.39 -23.22 -13.67
N SER A 99 -8.45 -22.62 -14.21
CA SER A 99 -9.83 -22.90 -13.84
C SER A 99 -10.56 -23.56 -15.00
N GLU A 100 -11.07 -24.77 -14.78
CA GLU A 100 -11.88 -25.53 -15.75
C GLU A 100 -13.30 -24.95 -15.94
N ILE A 101 -13.72 -23.98 -15.10
CA ILE A 101 -15.07 -23.40 -15.14
C ILE A 101 -15.14 -22.25 -16.13
N ASP A 102 -14.20 -21.32 -16.02
CA ASP A 102 -14.15 -20.06 -16.77
C ASP A 102 -12.90 -19.95 -17.66
N HIS A 103 -12.08 -20.99 -17.74
CA HIS A 103 -10.82 -21.04 -18.50
C HIS A 103 -9.83 -19.90 -18.18
N THR A 104 -9.93 -19.32 -16.99
CA THR A 104 -8.98 -18.30 -16.55
C THR A 104 -7.75 -18.92 -15.88
N THR A 105 -6.61 -18.24 -15.96
CA THR A 105 -5.35 -18.64 -15.30
C THR A 105 -4.88 -17.56 -14.35
N LYS A 106 -4.30 -17.93 -13.21
CA LYS A 106 -3.84 -16.94 -12.22
C LYS A 106 -2.70 -16.09 -12.74
N MET A 107 -2.77 -14.80 -12.43
CA MET A 107 -1.66 -13.88 -12.53
C MET A 107 -1.14 -13.58 -11.11
N PHE A 108 0.15 -13.77 -10.90
CA PHE A 108 0.81 -13.54 -9.62
C PHE A 108 2.22 -12.99 -9.87
N MET A 109 2.99 -12.76 -8.81
CA MET A 109 4.38 -12.38 -8.94
C MET A 109 5.31 -13.40 -8.28
N THR A 110 6.41 -13.70 -8.95
CA THR A 110 7.44 -14.61 -8.43
C THR A 110 8.83 -14.26 -8.94
N GLY A 111 9.86 -14.67 -8.20
CA GLY A 111 11.26 -14.63 -8.63
C GLY A 111 11.65 -15.80 -9.53
N ARG A 112 10.78 -16.80 -9.66
CA ARG A 112 11.01 -18.06 -10.39
C ARG A 112 10.78 -17.95 -11.89
N GLY A 113 11.27 -18.93 -12.65
CA GLY A 113 11.28 -18.96 -14.12
C GLY A 113 9.92 -19.13 -14.81
N ASP A 114 8.82 -18.82 -14.11
CA ASP A 114 7.45 -18.92 -14.64
C ASP A 114 7.23 -17.97 -15.84
N PRO A 115 6.32 -18.33 -16.77
CA PRO A 115 6.00 -17.53 -17.95
C PRO A 115 5.58 -16.09 -17.59
N ARG A 116 6.35 -15.12 -18.08
CA ARG A 116 6.15 -13.70 -17.76
C ARG A 116 4.90 -13.16 -18.43
N ALA A 117 4.13 -12.36 -17.70
CA ALA A 117 3.06 -11.55 -18.28
C ALA A 117 3.67 -10.31 -18.96
N VAL A 118 3.33 -10.10 -20.23
CA VAL A 118 3.91 -9.06 -21.08
C VAL A 118 2.85 -8.01 -21.39
N PHE A 119 3.21 -6.75 -21.17
CA PHE A 119 2.38 -5.58 -21.33
C PHE A 119 3.06 -4.57 -22.27
N GLN A 120 2.25 -3.83 -23.00
CA GLN A 120 2.65 -2.69 -23.82
C GLN A 120 2.01 -1.42 -23.24
N PRO A 121 2.81 -0.44 -22.81
CA PRO A 121 2.30 0.88 -22.45
C PRO A 121 1.61 1.53 -23.65
N THR A 122 0.43 2.11 -23.42
CA THR A 122 -0.29 2.93 -24.40
C THR A 122 -0.90 4.14 -23.71
N TYR A 123 -0.94 5.27 -24.41
CA TYR A 123 -1.71 6.41 -23.95
C TYR A 123 -3.22 6.13 -24.04
N ALA A 124 -3.95 6.57 -23.03
CA ALA A 124 -5.41 6.56 -23.02
C ALA A 124 -5.93 7.75 -22.23
N CYS A 125 -7.23 7.98 -22.31
CA CYS A 125 -7.90 8.99 -21.48
C CYS A 125 -8.49 8.33 -20.25
N ASN A 126 -8.32 8.99 -19.10
CA ASN A 126 -8.97 8.59 -17.87
C ASN A 126 -10.50 8.69 -18.08
N PRO A 127 -11.26 7.62 -17.81
CA PRO A 127 -12.70 7.59 -18.06
C PRO A 127 -13.51 8.51 -17.13
N ASP A 128 -12.93 8.97 -16.02
CA ASP A 128 -13.57 9.84 -15.03
C ASP A 128 -13.20 11.31 -15.23
N THR A 129 -11.94 11.59 -15.60
CA THR A 129 -11.39 12.96 -15.61
C THR A 129 -11.06 13.49 -17.00
N ASP A 130 -11.11 12.64 -18.04
CA ASP A 130 -10.62 12.94 -19.38
C ASP A 130 -9.13 13.39 -19.39
N GLU A 131 -8.37 13.13 -18.33
CA GLU A 131 -6.92 13.40 -18.27
C GLU A 131 -6.14 12.33 -19.03
N LEU A 132 -5.01 12.71 -19.63
CA LEU A 132 -4.12 11.76 -20.30
C LEU A 132 -3.44 10.86 -19.26
N GLN A 133 -3.47 9.55 -19.49
CA GLN A 133 -2.86 8.54 -18.63
C GLN A 133 -2.14 7.45 -19.45
N ILE A 134 -1.34 6.61 -18.78
CA ILE A 134 -0.68 5.45 -19.38
C ILE A 134 -1.37 4.17 -18.92
N GLU A 135 -1.89 3.40 -19.86
CA GLU A 135 -2.42 2.06 -19.64
C GLU A 135 -1.37 0.99 -19.95
N LEU A 136 -1.34 -0.08 -19.16
CA LEU A 136 -0.58 -1.29 -19.45
C LEU A 136 -1.50 -2.28 -20.18
N ARG A 137 -1.44 -2.29 -21.51
CA ARG A 137 -2.20 -3.23 -22.35
C ARG A 137 -1.55 -4.60 -22.27
N PHE A 138 -2.29 -5.61 -21.86
CA PHE A 138 -1.81 -6.99 -21.94
C PHE A 138 -1.57 -7.39 -23.40
N VAL A 139 -0.43 -8.03 -23.68
CA VAL A 139 -0.05 -8.50 -25.01
C VAL A 139 -0.09 -10.01 -25.07
N THR A 140 0.68 -10.67 -24.20
CA THR A 140 0.81 -12.11 -24.14
C THR A 140 1.42 -12.52 -22.79
N TRP A 141 1.55 -13.81 -22.56
CA TRP A 141 2.46 -14.36 -21.58
C TRP A 141 3.39 -15.36 -22.27
N GLN A 142 4.59 -15.53 -21.74
CA GLN A 142 5.68 -16.22 -22.44
C GLN A 142 5.24 -17.54 -23.10
N ASP A 143 5.60 -17.72 -24.37
CA ASP A 143 5.30 -18.90 -25.20
C ASP A 143 3.80 -19.15 -25.49
N HIS A 144 2.92 -18.17 -25.24
CA HIS A 144 1.49 -18.25 -25.56
C HIS A 144 1.08 -17.32 -26.72
N PRO A 145 -0.04 -17.61 -27.40
CA PRO A 145 -0.60 -16.72 -28.42
C PRO A 145 -0.90 -15.34 -27.85
N GLU A 146 -0.70 -14.31 -28.67
CA GLU A 146 -1.08 -12.95 -28.32
C GLU A 146 -2.59 -12.82 -28.12
N GLY A 147 -2.96 -11.88 -27.25
CA GLY A 147 -4.33 -11.48 -26.98
C GLY A 147 -4.86 -12.01 -25.65
N GLY A 148 -6.19 -11.93 -25.51
CA GLY A 148 -6.85 -12.13 -24.23
C GLY A 148 -6.84 -10.83 -23.41
N HIS A 149 -7.07 -10.95 -22.11
CA HIS A 149 -7.10 -9.80 -21.21
C HIS A 149 -6.82 -10.20 -19.77
N ILE A 150 -6.42 -9.20 -18.96
CA ILE A 150 -6.39 -9.32 -17.51
C ILE A 150 -7.78 -9.01 -16.96
N CYS A 151 -8.17 -9.79 -15.97
CA CYS A 151 -9.39 -9.61 -15.21
C CYS A 151 -9.12 -9.81 -13.72
N VAL A 152 -10.05 -9.36 -12.89
CA VAL A 152 -10.03 -9.60 -11.44
C VAL A 152 -11.26 -10.39 -11.06
N ARG A 153 -11.09 -11.31 -10.11
CA ARG A 153 -12.14 -12.23 -9.69
C ARG A 153 -12.27 -12.22 -8.17
N SER A 154 -13.50 -12.23 -7.66
CA SER A 154 -13.75 -12.28 -6.22
C SER A 154 -12.96 -13.42 -5.55
N ALA A 155 -12.34 -13.10 -4.43
CA ALA A 155 -11.55 -14.01 -3.60
C ALA A 155 -12.09 -13.97 -2.16
N PHE A 156 -11.21 -14.01 -1.16
CA PHE A 156 -11.58 -13.92 0.25
C PHE A 156 -11.54 -12.48 0.76
N ASP A 157 -12.14 -12.21 1.92
CA ASP A 157 -12.10 -10.93 2.62
C ASP A 157 -12.42 -9.70 1.75
N ASN A 158 -13.41 -9.85 0.86
CA ASN A 158 -13.84 -8.81 -0.08
C ASN A 158 -12.72 -8.31 -1.03
N SER A 159 -11.69 -9.12 -1.26
CA SER A 159 -10.64 -8.86 -2.24
C SER A 159 -10.96 -9.50 -3.59
N HIS A 160 -10.25 -9.07 -4.63
CA HIS A 160 -10.28 -9.72 -5.93
C HIS A 160 -8.87 -10.08 -6.38
N GLU A 161 -8.66 -11.34 -6.80
CA GLU A 161 -7.38 -11.82 -7.31
C GLU A 161 -7.25 -11.55 -8.82
N PHE A 162 -6.02 -11.35 -9.30
CA PHE A 162 -5.77 -11.16 -10.73
C PHE A 162 -5.70 -12.47 -11.50
N ARG A 163 -6.28 -12.44 -12.70
CA ARG A 163 -6.39 -13.58 -13.61
C ARG A 163 -6.16 -13.11 -15.05
N TYR A 164 -5.81 -14.06 -15.90
CA TYR A 164 -5.78 -13.93 -17.35
C TYR A 164 -6.93 -14.73 -17.95
N SER A 165 -7.62 -14.14 -18.92
CA SER A 165 -8.66 -14.78 -19.72
C SER A 165 -8.21 -14.82 -21.20
N PRO A 166 -8.22 -15.99 -21.87
CA PRO A 166 -7.71 -16.13 -23.22
C PRO A 166 -8.56 -15.44 -24.30
N PRO A 167 -8.01 -15.20 -25.51
CA PRO A 167 -8.77 -14.64 -26.62
C PRO A 167 -10.02 -15.47 -26.93
N GLY A 168 -11.16 -14.81 -27.12
CA GLY A 168 -12.42 -15.47 -27.49
C GLY A 168 -13.03 -16.34 -26.39
N ASN A 169 -12.58 -16.20 -25.14
CA ASN A 169 -13.20 -16.91 -24.03
C ASN A 169 -14.60 -16.36 -23.72
N GLU A 170 -15.60 -17.22 -23.84
CA GLU A 170 -17.01 -16.90 -23.57
C GLU A 170 -17.51 -17.55 -22.26
N LEU A 171 -16.67 -18.35 -21.59
CA LEU A 171 -17.03 -19.01 -20.34
C LEU A 171 -16.96 -18.05 -19.16
N ILE A 172 -17.94 -18.18 -18.26
CA ILE A 172 -18.09 -17.33 -17.08
C ILE A 172 -18.40 -18.22 -15.89
N ASP A 173 -17.62 -18.07 -14.81
CA ASP A 173 -17.99 -18.53 -13.48
C ASP A 173 -18.98 -17.51 -12.90
N VAL A 174 -20.26 -17.89 -12.80
CA VAL A 174 -21.33 -16.99 -12.37
C VAL A 174 -21.22 -16.56 -10.92
N ASP A 175 -20.54 -17.35 -10.08
CA ASP A 175 -20.35 -17.05 -8.66
C ASP A 175 -19.08 -16.23 -8.43
N ARG A 176 -18.11 -16.34 -9.36
CA ARG A 176 -16.82 -15.65 -9.30
C ARG A 176 -16.44 -15.12 -10.68
N GLU A 177 -17.24 -14.18 -11.19
CA GLU A 177 -17.01 -13.59 -12.51
C GLU A 177 -15.60 -13.00 -12.61
N CYS A 178 -14.92 -13.25 -13.73
CA CYS A 178 -13.66 -12.59 -14.06
C CYS A 178 -13.94 -11.23 -14.71
N ILE A 179 -13.97 -10.19 -13.89
CA ILE A 179 -14.28 -8.83 -14.32
C ILE A 179 -13.09 -8.28 -15.10
N LYS A 180 -13.26 -8.05 -16.40
CA LYS A 180 -12.22 -7.44 -17.25
C LYS A 180 -11.80 -6.09 -16.70
N VAL A 181 -10.50 -5.84 -16.64
CA VAL A 181 -9.94 -4.57 -16.14
C VAL A 181 -8.83 -4.03 -17.02
N THR A 182 -8.65 -2.72 -16.97
CA THR A 182 -7.47 -2.04 -17.47
C THR A 182 -6.52 -1.76 -16.31
N LEU A 183 -5.22 -1.94 -16.53
CA LEU A 183 -4.18 -1.51 -15.59
C LEU A 183 -3.66 -0.13 -16.02
N VAL A 184 -3.62 0.82 -15.10
CA VAL A 184 -3.14 2.19 -15.32
C VAL A 184 -1.94 2.45 -14.43
N VAL A 185 -0.92 3.10 -15.00
CA VAL A 185 0.30 3.51 -14.33
C VAL A 185 0.03 4.81 -13.58
N ILE A 186 0.15 4.76 -12.26
CA ILE A 186 0.09 5.95 -11.41
C ILE A 186 1.49 6.21 -10.87
N PRO A 187 2.22 7.25 -11.35
CA PRO A 187 3.52 7.60 -10.82
C PRO A 187 3.42 7.83 -9.31
N THR A 188 4.37 7.31 -8.55
CA THR A 188 4.32 7.48 -7.09
C THR A 188 4.58 8.91 -6.63
N THR A 189 5.21 9.73 -7.47
CA THR A 189 5.36 11.17 -7.26
C THR A 189 4.04 11.92 -7.32
N ASP A 190 3.06 11.37 -8.04
CA ASP A 190 1.75 12.00 -8.27
C ASP A 190 0.74 11.56 -7.21
N LEU A 191 1.08 10.52 -6.45
CA LEU A 191 0.34 10.16 -5.26
C LEU A 191 0.65 11.20 -4.19
N PRO A 192 -0.37 11.78 -3.54
CA PRO A 192 -0.11 12.68 -2.45
C PRO A 192 0.72 11.93 -1.38
N PRO A 193 1.69 12.60 -0.72
CA PRO A 193 2.23 12.07 0.52
C PRO A 193 1.04 11.71 1.43
N PRO A 194 1.12 10.66 2.26
CA PRO A 194 0.01 10.27 3.13
C PRO A 194 -0.58 11.51 3.79
N GLN A 195 -1.77 11.95 3.36
CA GLN A 195 -2.31 13.21 3.83
C GLN A 195 -2.79 12.99 5.25
N THR A 196 -2.08 13.59 6.20
CA THR A 196 -2.67 13.97 7.49
C THR A 196 -3.80 14.93 7.18
N SER A 197 -5.03 14.50 7.39
CA SER A 197 -6.24 15.32 7.23
C SER A 197 -6.12 16.61 8.04
N SER A 198 -5.89 17.73 7.37
CA SER A 198 -6.06 19.07 7.92
C SER A 198 -7.52 19.50 7.73
N THR A 199 -8.30 19.49 8.80
CA THR A 199 -9.69 19.95 8.79
C THR A 199 -9.73 21.49 8.72
N ARG A 200 -10.38 22.02 7.69
CA ARG A 200 -10.67 23.45 7.50
C ARG A 200 -11.45 24.03 8.67
N THR A 201 -10.99 25.19 9.13
CA THR A 201 -11.69 26.08 10.05
C THR A 201 -13.02 26.53 9.44
N SER A 202 -14.14 26.17 10.09
CA SER A 202 -15.42 26.85 9.91
C SER A 202 -15.94 27.25 11.28
N THR A 203 -15.87 28.55 11.55
CA THR A 203 -16.56 29.24 12.64
C THR A 203 -18.06 29.06 12.54
N THR A 204 -18.70 28.49 13.56
CA THR A 204 -20.07 28.89 13.97
C THR A 204 -20.26 28.69 15.48
N LEU A 205 -20.91 29.70 16.05
CA LEU A 205 -21.19 29.95 17.46
C LEU A 205 -21.89 28.82 18.22
N SER A 206 -21.42 28.66 19.46
CA SER A 206 -22.10 28.33 20.72
C SER A 206 -23.59 28.00 20.71
N THR A 207 -23.95 26.88 21.36
CA THR A 207 -25.00 26.90 22.38
C THR A 207 -24.69 25.85 23.46
N SER A 208 -24.70 26.31 24.70
CA SER A 208 -24.45 25.60 25.94
C SER A 208 -25.57 24.64 26.32
N THR A 209 -25.22 23.47 26.87
CA THR A 209 -25.97 22.90 28.00
C THR A 209 -25.08 22.03 28.86
N THR A 210 -25.01 22.47 30.11
CA THR A 210 -24.41 21.89 31.32
C THR A 210 -24.95 20.48 31.60
N SER A 211 -24.12 19.57 32.12
CA SER A 211 -24.31 19.01 33.48
C SER A 211 -23.39 17.80 33.77
N THR A 212 -22.46 18.08 34.68
CA THR A 212 -22.22 17.34 35.94
C THR A 212 -21.51 15.99 35.91
N ALA A 213 -20.32 16.06 36.50
CA ALA A 213 -19.40 15.02 36.94
C ALA A 213 -20.02 13.82 37.68
N ILE A 214 -19.38 12.66 37.48
CA ILE A 214 -19.22 11.64 38.51
C ILE A 214 -17.73 11.35 38.61
N SER A 215 -17.20 11.52 39.82
CA SER A 215 -15.81 11.25 40.19
C SER A 215 -15.75 10.16 41.26
N THR A 216 -14.66 9.40 41.19
CA THR A 216 -14.04 8.45 42.16
C THR A 216 -14.43 6.96 42.08
N PRO A 217 -13.54 6.00 42.47
CA PRO A 217 -12.13 6.12 42.89
C PRO A 217 -11.13 5.14 42.18
N THR A 218 -9.85 5.53 42.23
CA THR A 218 -8.62 4.71 42.24
C THR A 218 -8.69 3.22 41.85
N GLY A 219 -8.15 2.92 40.67
CA GLY A 219 -7.55 1.63 40.31
C GLY A 219 -6.40 1.90 39.33
N ASN A 220 -5.22 1.32 39.56
CA ASN A 220 -4.07 1.46 38.66
C ASN A 220 -4.47 1.22 37.19
N PRO A 221 -4.00 2.03 36.22
CA PRO A 221 -4.16 1.71 34.81
C PRO A 221 -3.39 0.41 34.48
N PRO A 222 -3.88 -0.44 33.57
CA PRO A 222 -3.12 -1.60 33.12
C PRO A 222 -1.81 -1.13 32.47
N SER A 223 -0.72 -1.80 32.84
CA SER A 223 0.58 -1.70 32.19
C SER A 223 0.45 -1.96 30.69
N GLY A 224 0.99 -1.05 29.87
CA GLY A 224 1.21 -1.25 28.44
C GLY A 224 0.24 -0.48 27.56
N GLY A 225 0.51 0.83 27.38
CA GLY A 225 0.05 1.53 26.19
C GLY A 225 0.64 0.86 24.93
N PRO A 226 0.14 1.19 23.73
CA PRO A 226 0.59 0.53 22.51
C PRO A 226 2.04 0.84 22.12
N PHE A 227 2.71 1.74 22.85
CA PHE A 227 4.10 2.11 22.71
C PHE A 227 4.60 2.75 24.02
N THR A 228 5.91 2.86 24.18
CA THR A 228 6.54 3.60 25.29
C THR A 228 6.65 5.08 24.95
N ASP A 229 6.18 5.98 25.81
CA ASP A 229 6.27 7.43 25.56
C ASP A 229 7.66 7.96 25.94
N LEU A 230 8.43 8.41 24.92
CA LEU A 230 9.79 8.94 25.08
C LEU A 230 9.88 10.46 24.87
N THR A 231 8.74 11.16 24.84
CA THR A 231 8.71 12.60 24.51
C THR A 231 9.50 13.45 25.51
N ALA A 232 9.54 13.06 26.78
CA ALA A 232 10.39 13.68 27.80
C ALA A 232 11.90 13.52 27.55
N MET A 233 12.31 12.51 26.76
CA MET A 233 13.67 12.31 26.29
C MET A 233 13.94 12.99 24.94
N GLY A 234 12.99 13.73 24.39
CA GLY A 234 13.10 14.36 23.08
C GLY A 234 12.96 13.38 21.92
N TYR A 235 12.23 12.27 22.11
CA TYR A 235 11.89 11.34 21.03
C TYR A 235 10.38 11.18 20.89
N ARG A 236 9.87 11.22 19.67
CA ARG A 236 8.48 10.87 19.37
C ARG A 236 8.39 9.48 18.78
N PHE A 237 7.38 8.72 19.19
CA PHE A 237 7.03 7.46 18.56
C PHE A 237 6.35 7.73 17.22
N LEU A 238 6.84 7.10 16.15
CA LEU A 238 6.27 7.25 14.81
C LEU A 238 5.30 6.12 14.45
N GLY A 239 5.48 4.93 15.03
CA GLY A 239 4.69 3.75 14.71
C GLY A 239 5.54 2.50 14.55
N CYS A 240 4.90 1.45 14.07
CA CYS A 240 5.54 0.16 13.82
C CYS A 240 6.02 0.11 12.36
N ALA A 241 7.32 0.12 12.13
CA ALA A 241 7.90 0.11 10.79
C ALA A 241 8.31 -1.32 10.40
N PRO A 242 7.95 -1.81 9.20
CA PRO A 242 8.37 -3.15 8.78
C PRO A 242 9.88 -3.19 8.62
N GLU A 243 10.49 -4.36 8.77
CA GLU A 243 11.91 -4.65 8.58
C GLU A 243 12.01 -5.87 7.63
N GLU A 244 13.10 -6.02 6.87
CA GLU A 244 13.21 -7.14 5.92
C GLU A 244 14.00 -8.31 6.53
N ARG A 245 13.43 -9.52 6.45
CA ARG A 245 13.90 -10.70 7.19
C ARG A 245 15.16 -11.35 6.61
N TRP A 246 15.60 -11.03 5.38
CA TRP A 246 16.70 -11.71 4.71
C TRP A 246 17.44 -10.78 3.76
N THR A 247 18.73 -10.53 4.02
CA THR A 247 19.63 -9.86 3.07
C THR A 247 20.95 -10.61 3.02
N ASP A 248 21.09 -11.56 2.10
CA ASP A 248 22.38 -12.13 1.70
C ASP A 248 23.11 -11.28 0.63
N ASP A 249 22.51 -10.16 0.18
CA ASP A 249 23.13 -9.22 -0.77
C ASP A 249 23.44 -7.80 -0.21
N GLY A 250 23.09 -7.48 1.05
CA GLY A 250 23.32 -6.16 1.69
C GLY A 250 22.73 -4.94 0.94
N ALA A 251 22.71 -3.71 1.46
CA ALA A 251 22.28 -3.28 2.78
C ALA A 251 20.98 -2.49 2.61
N PHE A 252 19.84 -2.97 3.11
CA PHE A 252 18.61 -2.20 3.16
C PHE A 252 17.78 -2.58 4.37
N ARG A 253 18.34 -2.42 5.58
CA ARG A 253 17.55 -2.41 6.83
C ARG A 253 16.62 -1.20 6.85
N THR A 254 15.59 -1.20 7.68
CA THR A 254 14.73 0.00 7.87
C THR A 254 15.53 1.17 8.40
N LEU A 255 16.50 0.87 9.28
CA LEU A 255 17.52 1.79 9.77
C LEU A 255 18.91 1.17 9.54
N SER A 256 19.78 1.85 8.80
CA SER A 256 21.06 1.30 8.29
C SER A 256 22.32 1.82 9.02
N GLY A 257 22.13 2.50 10.15
CA GLY A 257 23.21 3.06 10.97
C GLY A 257 23.73 2.11 12.04
N ALA A 258 24.09 2.65 13.20
CA ALA A 258 24.62 1.85 14.31
C ALA A 258 23.58 0.88 14.89
N THR A 259 24.05 -0.21 15.48
CA THR A 259 23.20 -1.23 16.11
C THR A 259 23.87 -1.84 17.33
N TYR A 260 23.07 -2.33 18.27
CA TYR A 260 23.50 -3.26 19.31
C TYR A 260 22.35 -4.19 19.70
N SER A 261 22.68 -5.28 20.40
CA SER A 261 21.70 -6.19 20.97
C SER A 261 21.96 -6.46 22.45
N SER A 262 20.91 -6.67 23.24
CA SER A 262 20.99 -7.03 24.65
C SER A 262 19.90 -8.01 25.06
N ASP A 263 20.31 -9.18 25.57
CA ASP A 263 19.38 -10.25 25.99
C ASP A 263 18.72 -10.00 27.35
N ASN A 264 19.12 -8.96 28.09
CA ASN A 264 18.62 -8.71 29.45
C ASN A 264 18.42 -7.23 29.82
N ALA A 265 18.81 -6.30 28.95
CA ALA A 265 18.79 -4.87 29.27
C ALA A 265 18.26 -4.00 28.13
N MET A 266 17.66 -4.58 27.08
CA MET A 266 17.06 -3.77 26.01
C MET A 266 15.79 -3.09 26.52
N THR A 267 15.68 -1.78 26.32
CA THR A 267 14.44 -0.99 26.46
C THR A 267 14.36 0.04 25.34
N ASN A 268 13.20 0.65 25.12
CA ASN A 268 13.07 1.71 24.11
C ASN A 268 13.93 2.94 24.49
N GLU A 269 14.02 3.28 25.78
CA GLU A 269 14.89 4.36 26.30
C GLU A 269 16.36 4.07 26.02
N ALA A 270 16.82 2.85 26.29
CA ALA A 270 18.21 2.45 26.09
C ALA A 270 18.59 2.50 24.60
N CYS A 271 17.66 2.13 23.71
CA CYS A 271 17.89 2.24 22.27
C CYS A 271 17.95 3.70 21.80
N ALA A 272 16.99 4.53 22.22
CA ALA A 272 16.95 5.96 21.87
C ALA A 272 18.18 6.72 22.38
N ALA A 273 18.64 6.43 23.60
CA ALA A 273 19.86 7.01 24.17
C ALA A 273 21.09 6.65 23.34
N PHE A 274 21.29 5.36 23.04
CA PHE A 274 22.41 4.88 22.23
C PHE A 274 22.44 5.53 20.84
N CYS A 275 21.30 5.59 20.15
CA CYS A 275 21.22 6.21 18.83
C CYS A 275 21.47 7.72 18.89
N GLY A 276 20.97 8.39 19.92
CA GLY A 276 21.18 9.81 20.15
C GLY A 276 22.65 10.15 20.40
N GLU A 277 23.32 9.41 21.29
CA GLU A 277 24.76 9.53 21.58
C GLU A 277 25.63 9.21 20.35
N SER A 278 25.16 8.29 19.50
CA SER A 278 25.79 7.94 18.24
C SER A 278 25.50 8.91 17.10
N GLY A 279 24.73 9.99 17.36
CA GLY A 279 24.47 11.07 16.41
C GLY A 279 23.33 10.81 15.41
N PHE A 280 22.57 9.72 15.55
CA PHE A 280 21.49 9.36 14.64
C PHE A 280 20.17 10.05 14.98
N ARG A 281 19.31 10.28 13.96
CA ARG A 281 17.97 10.86 14.12
C ARG A 281 16.92 9.84 14.56
N TYR A 282 17.00 8.62 14.07
CA TYR A 282 16.01 7.58 14.31
C TYR A 282 16.59 6.45 15.17
N ALA A 283 15.71 5.88 15.99
CA ALA A 283 15.98 4.72 16.82
C ALA A 283 14.83 3.72 16.66
N GLY A 284 15.12 2.43 16.56
CA GLY A 284 14.12 1.38 16.43
C GLY A 284 14.53 0.12 17.15
N THR A 285 13.68 -0.39 18.02
CA THR A 285 13.91 -1.70 18.64
C THR A 285 13.25 -2.81 17.83
N GLU A 286 13.96 -3.94 17.65
CA GLU A 286 13.45 -5.15 16.97
C GLU A 286 13.53 -6.36 17.91
N TRP A 287 12.62 -7.31 17.72
CA TRP A 287 12.72 -8.66 18.27
C TRP A 287 13.07 -8.69 19.77
N ARG A 288 12.54 -7.76 20.57
CA ARG A 288 12.71 -7.64 22.04
C ARG A 288 14.08 -7.16 22.51
N ARG A 289 15.14 -7.44 21.74
CA ARG A 289 16.53 -7.39 22.19
C ARG A 289 17.46 -6.60 21.30
N GLU A 290 17.00 -6.11 20.16
CA GLU A 290 17.84 -5.45 19.17
C GLU A 290 17.52 -3.97 19.10
N CYS A 291 18.53 -3.15 18.85
CA CYS A 291 18.41 -1.73 18.64
C CYS A 291 19.08 -1.35 17.32
N TRP A 292 18.41 -0.50 16.56
CA TRP A 292 18.79 -0.06 15.23
C TRP A 292 18.72 1.47 15.16
N CYS A 293 19.73 2.09 14.60
CA CYS A 293 19.82 3.54 14.46
C CYS A 293 19.89 3.94 12.98
N GLY A 294 19.43 5.13 12.63
CA GLY A 294 19.53 5.62 11.25
C GLY A 294 19.31 7.13 11.16
N ASN A 295 19.73 7.72 10.04
CA ASN A 295 19.41 9.12 9.73
C ASN A 295 18.22 9.26 8.79
N ASP A 296 17.82 8.15 8.18
CA ASP A 296 16.71 8.03 7.25
C ASP A 296 15.97 6.73 7.57
N VAL A 297 14.65 6.76 7.40
CA VAL A 297 13.81 5.57 7.39
C VAL A 297 13.67 5.14 5.94
N ALA A 298 13.94 3.87 5.63
CA ALA A 298 13.82 3.38 4.25
C ALA A 298 12.44 3.76 3.67
N PRO A 299 12.37 4.38 2.47
CA PRO A 299 11.10 4.87 1.90
C PRO A 299 10.02 3.79 1.76
N THR A 300 10.43 2.54 1.58
CA THR A 300 9.54 1.37 1.46
C THR A 300 9.13 0.76 2.81
N ARG A 301 9.66 1.28 3.92
CA ARG A 301 9.49 0.74 5.28
C ARG A 301 9.07 1.82 6.28
N GLN A 302 8.18 2.70 5.82
CA GLN A 302 7.63 3.76 6.67
C GLN A 302 6.78 3.16 7.82
N PRO A 303 6.77 3.80 8.99
CA PRO A 303 6.01 3.35 10.14
C PRO A 303 4.52 3.35 9.83
N ALA A 304 3.84 2.24 10.16
CA ALA A 304 2.39 2.16 10.13
C ALA A 304 1.79 2.93 11.31
N THR A 305 0.84 3.81 11.02
CA THR A 305 0.12 4.64 12.01
C THR A 305 -1.34 4.18 12.20
N THR A 306 -1.70 3.00 11.71
CA THR A 306 -3.01 2.39 11.96
C THR A 306 -2.96 1.46 13.17
N LEU A 307 -4.09 1.26 13.84
CA LEU A 307 -4.20 0.29 14.95
C LEU A 307 -3.82 -1.13 14.50
N ALA A 308 -4.14 -1.50 13.26
CA ALA A 308 -3.77 -2.79 12.69
C ALA A 308 -2.25 -2.92 12.49
N GLY A 309 -1.59 -1.88 11.97
CA GLY A 309 -0.13 -1.90 11.77
C GLY A 309 0.63 -1.93 13.09
N LEU A 310 0.10 -1.25 14.12
CA LEU A 310 0.67 -1.23 15.46
C LEU A 310 0.64 -2.61 16.16
N ALA A 311 -0.26 -3.50 15.74
CA ALA A 311 -0.34 -4.86 16.27
C ALA A 311 0.96 -5.66 16.03
N HIS A 312 1.68 -5.39 14.93
CA HIS A 312 2.93 -6.08 14.61
C HIS A 312 4.05 -5.83 15.64
N CYS A 313 4.02 -4.69 16.32
CA CYS A 313 4.95 -4.38 17.42
C CYS A 313 4.36 -4.72 18.80
N ASN A 314 3.07 -5.05 18.89
CA ASN A 314 2.37 -5.31 20.15
C ASN A 314 2.05 -6.79 20.38
N ASP A 315 2.50 -7.69 19.49
CA ASP A 315 2.25 -9.14 19.53
C ASP A 315 3.20 -9.88 20.50
N GLY A 316 3.30 -9.37 21.72
CA GLY A 316 4.02 -10.04 22.81
C GLY A 316 5.53 -9.90 22.78
N TYR A 317 6.11 -9.08 21.91
CA TYR A 317 7.55 -8.76 21.80
C TYR A 317 8.03 -7.80 22.90
N ARG A 318 7.91 -8.26 24.14
CA ARG A 318 8.32 -7.51 25.33
C ARG A 318 9.82 -7.31 25.40
N CYS A 319 10.25 -6.09 25.71
CA CYS A 319 11.66 -5.73 25.83
C CYS A 319 12.37 -6.61 26.88
N THR A 320 13.61 -7.00 26.63
CA THR A 320 14.36 -7.88 27.55
C THR A 320 14.74 -7.21 28.87
N GLY A 321 14.88 -5.88 28.89
CA GLY A 321 15.20 -5.08 30.09
C GLY A 321 13.97 -4.52 30.81
N ASP A 322 12.83 -4.44 30.15
CA ASP A 322 11.56 -4.00 30.75
C ASP A 322 10.36 -4.69 30.07
N PRO A 323 9.78 -5.74 30.68
CA PRO A 323 8.71 -6.50 30.06
C PRO A 323 7.37 -5.75 29.98
N THR A 324 7.26 -4.54 30.54
CA THR A 324 6.07 -3.69 30.42
C THR A 324 6.03 -2.95 29.08
N GLN A 325 7.16 -2.91 28.36
CA GLN A 325 7.32 -2.23 27.09
C GLN A 325 7.31 -3.20 25.91
N ASN A 326 6.98 -2.68 24.72
CA ASN A 326 7.06 -3.41 23.46
C ASN A 326 8.29 -2.95 22.66
N CYS A 327 9.13 -3.91 22.26
CA CYS A 327 10.39 -3.66 21.55
C CYS A 327 10.39 -4.31 20.16
N GLY A 328 9.55 -3.78 19.27
CA GLY A 328 9.40 -4.24 17.89
C GLY A 328 8.60 -5.52 17.75
N GLY A 329 8.83 -6.23 16.66
CA GLY A 329 8.15 -7.47 16.28
C GLY A 329 9.02 -8.40 15.45
N ASP A 330 8.41 -9.44 14.87
CA ASP A 330 9.06 -10.28 13.87
C ASP A 330 9.27 -9.53 12.57
N ALA A 331 10.47 -8.97 12.36
CA ALA A 331 10.74 -8.08 11.24
C ALA A 331 9.88 -6.80 11.30
N TRP A 332 9.76 -6.20 12.50
CA TRP A 332 9.14 -4.89 12.70
C TRP A 332 9.87 -4.09 13.80
N LEU A 333 10.04 -2.79 13.58
CA LEU A 333 10.64 -1.85 14.52
C LEU A 333 9.58 -1.02 15.23
N SER A 334 9.66 -0.96 16.57
CA SER A 334 9.06 0.16 17.32
C SER A 334 9.90 1.41 17.03
N LEU A 335 9.43 2.27 16.12
CA LEU A 335 10.25 3.35 15.55
C LEU A 335 10.05 4.68 16.26
N TYR A 336 11.15 5.32 16.62
CA TYR A 336 11.23 6.62 17.27
C TYR A 336 12.09 7.60 16.48
N GLU A 337 11.74 8.88 16.56
CA GLU A 337 12.47 9.98 15.93
C GLU A 337 12.84 11.04 16.96
N ARG A 338 14.07 11.53 16.90
CA ARG A 338 14.54 12.64 17.71
C ARG A 338 13.83 13.93 17.30
N CYS A 339 13.20 14.57 18.27
CA CYS A 339 12.55 15.87 18.13
C CYS A 339 13.62 16.97 18.04
N ASP A 340 13.54 17.82 17.02
CA ASP A 340 14.39 19.00 16.90
C ASP A 340 13.89 20.09 17.86
N GLY A 341 14.80 20.79 18.56
CA GLY A 341 14.53 21.64 19.74
C GLY A 341 13.64 22.89 19.54
N GLY A 342 12.85 22.96 18.48
CA GLY A 342 11.85 24.01 18.20
C GLY A 342 10.46 23.49 17.81
N GLU A 343 10.26 22.19 17.63
CA GLU A 343 8.96 21.58 17.31
C GLU A 343 8.45 20.77 18.51
N GLY A 344 7.12 20.75 18.72
CA GLY A 344 6.52 19.95 19.79
C GLY A 344 6.87 18.47 19.62
N CYS A 345 7.32 17.82 20.69
CA CYS A 345 7.64 16.40 20.69
C CYS A 345 6.38 15.61 21.01
N GLU A 346 5.62 15.24 19.98
CA GLU A 346 4.34 14.53 20.11
C GLU A 346 4.39 13.20 19.38
N ASN A 347 3.88 12.15 20.04
CA ASN A 347 3.77 10.81 19.46
C ASN A 347 2.71 10.76 18.36
N ALA A 348 2.88 9.83 17.41
CA ALA A 348 1.88 9.56 16.39
C ALA A 348 0.52 9.17 17.02
N ILE A 349 -0.56 9.69 16.44
CA ILE A 349 -1.93 9.33 16.81
C ILE A 349 -2.35 8.15 15.93
N PHE A 350 -2.80 7.07 16.57
CA PHE A 350 -3.28 5.88 15.89
C PHE A 350 -4.81 5.95 15.81
N THR A 351 -5.33 6.02 14.60
CA THR A 351 -6.78 6.03 14.31
C THR A 351 -7.23 4.77 13.61
#